data_AF-A0A2N2Y003-F1
#
_entry.id   AF-A0A2N2Y003-F1
#
_cell.length_a   1.000
_cell.length_b   1.000
_cell.length_c   1.000
_cell.angle_alpha   90.00
_cell.angle_beta   90.00
_cell.angle_gamma   90.00
#
_symmetry.space_group_name_H-M   'P 1'
#
loop_
_entity.id
_entity.type
_entity.pdbx_description
1 polymer ?
#
loop_
_entity_poly.entity_id
_entity_poly.type
_entity_poly.pdbx_seq_one_letter_code
_entity_poly.pdbx_strand_id
1 'polypeptide(L)'
;MALFLRKYVLLFTCFSFTFTAFSQFDELDEMVESSDSIQISDNFIYKSTECPKLDSIIHYALSQTGKPYKFATFGPNTFDCSGLMYHTFNTFNINIGRSSRDQFKEGVKVPINEIRPGDLVFFYRGKKSRKYIGHVGMVVSVDSNKNFTFVHSSSPKYGVRLDYSSKHAYANSFVGARRIIDCENSTNYSQINTFEFRNTESAPQTTPQNSKIVKDNSNKYYKVKRGDTLSAISRKYNIPVSKIQKLNNLKSDKIYEGQKLKISQ
;
A
#
# COMPACT_ATOMS: atom_id res chain seq x y z
N MET A 1 -21.82 10.09 87.98
CA MET A 1 -21.78 9.10 89.08
C MET A 1 -21.34 7.78 88.47
N ALA A 2 -20.17 7.28 88.89
CA ALA A 2 -19.46 6.15 88.32
C ALA A 2 -20.18 4.80 88.52
N LEU A 3 -19.83 3.81 87.68
CA LEU A 3 -19.70 2.36 87.96
C LEU A 3 -19.36 1.64 86.63
N PHE A 4 -18.09 1.41 86.29
CA PHE A 4 -17.25 0.21 86.55
C PHE A 4 -17.63 -1.10 85.81
N LEU A 5 -16.61 -1.61 85.08
CA LEU A 5 -16.28 -3.01 84.71
C LEU A 5 -17.05 -3.72 83.57
N ARG A 6 -16.32 -4.07 82.50
CA ARG A 6 -15.69 -5.39 82.40
C ARG A 6 -14.58 -5.45 81.32
N LYS A 7 -13.49 -6.10 81.72
CA LYS A 7 -12.27 -6.42 80.96
C LYS A 7 -12.57 -7.32 79.75
N TYR A 8 -11.94 -7.05 78.61
CA TYR A 8 -11.46 -8.09 77.69
C TYR A 8 -10.08 -7.70 77.15
N VAL A 9 -9.08 -8.38 77.71
CA VAL A 9 -7.71 -8.47 77.20
C VAL A 9 -7.75 -9.57 76.14
N LEU A 10 -7.57 -9.20 74.87
CA LEU A 10 -7.24 -10.16 73.81
C LEU A 10 -5.77 -9.99 73.47
N LEU A 11 -4.96 -10.87 74.04
CA LEU A 11 -3.61 -11.18 73.57
C LEU A 11 -3.73 -11.85 72.20
N PHE A 12 -3.38 -11.13 71.13
CA PHE A 12 -3.01 -11.76 69.88
C PHE A 12 -1.49 -11.87 69.84
N THR A 13 -1.02 -13.11 69.88
CA THR A 13 0.38 -13.48 69.70
C THR A 13 0.87 -13.03 68.33
N CYS A 14 1.98 -12.28 68.32
CA CYS A 14 2.77 -11.98 67.13
C CYS A 14 3.14 -13.29 66.42
N PHE A 15 2.46 -13.58 65.32
CA PHE A 15 2.94 -14.54 64.33
C PHE A 15 3.72 -13.72 63.30
N SER A 16 5.04 -13.72 63.44
CA SER A 16 5.98 -13.12 62.50
C SER A 16 5.99 -13.95 61.22
N PHE A 17 5.04 -13.67 60.33
CA PHE A 17 5.16 -14.02 58.92
C PHE A 17 5.86 -12.85 58.22
N THR A 18 7.14 -13.05 57.90
CA THR A 18 7.90 -12.18 57.02
C THR A 18 7.32 -12.31 55.61
N PHE A 19 6.37 -11.43 55.27
CA PHE A 19 5.95 -11.21 53.89
C PHE A 19 6.88 -10.14 53.31
N THR A 20 7.70 -10.52 52.34
CA THR A 20 8.62 -9.61 51.64
C THR A 20 7.83 -8.48 51.01
N ALA A 21 8.07 -7.27 51.52
CA ALA A 21 7.52 -6.03 51.03
C ALA A 21 8.00 -5.75 49.60
N PHE A 22 7.04 -5.65 48.69
CA PHE A 22 6.80 -4.47 47.87
C PHE A 22 8.04 -3.59 47.62
N SER A 23 8.85 -3.99 46.65
CA SER A 23 9.80 -3.11 45.95
C SER A 23 9.29 -2.90 44.51
N GLN A 24 8.22 -2.12 44.43
CA GLN A 24 7.79 -1.41 43.24
C GLN A 24 7.30 -0.04 43.72
N PHE A 25 7.60 1.02 42.98
CA PHE A 25 7.47 2.46 43.31
C PHE A 25 8.73 3.09 43.92
N ASP A 26 9.72 3.38 43.06
CA ASP A 26 10.45 4.65 43.01
C ASP A 26 11.40 4.64 41.80
N GLU A 27 10.83 4.64 40.59
CA GLU A 27 11.57 4.97 39.36
C GLU A 27 10.59 5.46 38.27
N LEU A 28 9.76 6.44 38.64
CA LEU A 28 8.89 7.18 37.74
C LEU A 28 9.03 8.67 38.05
N ASP A 29 10.15 9.27 37.65
CA ASP A 29 10.25 10.71 37.39
C ASP A 29 11.55 11.03 36.66
N GLU A 30 11.58 10.76 35.35
CA GLU A 30 12.26 11.65 34.41
C GLU A 30 11.59 11.55 33.04
N MET A 31 10.53 12.36 32.89
CA MET A 31 9.98 12.71 31.59
C MET A 31 10.96 13.61 30.85
N VAL A 32 11.46 13.16 29.70
CA VAL A 32 11.90 14.07 28.63
C VAL A 32 11.15 13.71 27.35
N GLU A 33 10.60 14.76 26.76
CA GLU A 33 9.63 14.82 25.69
C GLU A 33 10.03 14.12 24.38
N SER A 34 9.02 13.44 23.84
CA SER A 34 8.62 13.39 22.44
C SER A 34 9.47 14.18 21.43
N SER A 35 10.10 13.47 20.50
CA SER A 35 9.77 13.53 19.06
C SER A 35 10.69 12.61 18.26
N ASP A 36 10.14 12.12 17.15
CA ASP A 36 10.84 11.60 15.98
C ASP A 36 11.13 10.09 15.83
N SER A 37 10.54 9.59 14.74
CA SER A 37 10.84 8.38 13.97
C SER A 37 10.45 7.02 14.57
N ILE A 38 9.33 6.49 14.07
CA ILE A 38 9.06 5.05 14.11
C ILE A 38 10.11 4.37 13.22
N GLN A 39 11.14 3.83 13.85
CA GLN A 39 12.06 2.86 13.26
C GLN A 39 11.22 1.63 12.83
N ILE A 40 11.11 1.39 11.53
CA ILE A 40 10.53 0.16 11.00
C ILE A 40 11.54 -0.95 11.35
N SER A 41 11.26 -1.70 12.41
CA SER A 41 12.10 -2.83 12.82
C SER A 41 12.15 -3.88 11.71
N ASP A 42 13.34 -4.43 11.48
CA ASP A 42 13.72 -5.36 10.42
C ASP A 42 12.93 -6.69 10.35
N ASN A 43 11.88 -6.85 11.14
CA ASN A 43 11.04 -8.05 11.21
C ASN A 43 9.90 -8.11 10.16
N PHE A 44 9.88 -7.20 9.18
CA PHE A 44 8.89 -7.22 8.09
C PHE A 44 9.52 -7.42 6.70
N ILE A 45 10.66 -8.11 6.62
CA ILE A 45 11.25 -8.48 5.33
C ILE A 45 10.73 -9.85 4.93
N TYR A 46 9.66 -9.86 4.12
CA TYR A 46 9.27 -11.04 3.35
C TYR A 46 10.41 -11.35 2.35
N LYS A 47 11.18 -12.40 2.64
CA LYS A 47 12.22 -12.91 1.75
C LYS A 47 11.90 -14.35 1.40
N SER A 48 11.24 -14.58 0.28
CA SER A 48 11.04 -15.91 -0.26
C SER A 48 12.21 -16.26 -1.21
N THR A 49 13.05 -17.20 -0.79
CA THR A 49 14.14 -17.73 -1.63
C THR A 49 13.63 -18.38 -2.92
N GLU A 50 12.35 -18.74 -2.96
CA GLU A 50 11.68 -19.39 -4.08
C GLU A 50 11.27 -18.42 -5.20
N CYS A 51 11.20 -17.10 -4.93
CA CYS A 51 10.73 -16.15 -5.94
C CYS A 51 11.37 -14.75 -5.85
N PRO A 52 12.68 -14.61 -6.17
CA PRO A 52 13.42 -13.35 -6.03
C PRO A 52 12.79 -12.15 -6.77
N LYS A 53 12.15 -12.41 -7.92
CA LYS A 53 11.45 -11.36 -8.69
C LYS A 53 10.22 -10.84 -7.94
N LEU A 54 9.45 -11.72 -7.30
CA LEU A 54 8.27 -11.34 -6.52
C LEU A 54 8.67 -10.56 -5.27
N ASP A 55 9.71 -11.02 -4.58
CA ASP A 55 10.29 -10.30 -3.43
C ASP A 55 10.68 -8.88 -3.82
N SER A 56 11.38 -8.71 -4.96
CA SER A 56 11.80 -7.39 -5.46
C SER A 56 10.60 -6.49 -5.77
N ILE A 57 9.51 -7.05 -6.30
CA ILE A 57 8.27 -6.33 -6.59
C ILE A 57 7.58 -5.87 -5.31
N ILE A 58 7.48 -6.74 -4.31
CA ILE A 58 6.92 -6.43 -3.00
C ILE A 58 7.75 -5.35 -2.31
N HIS A 59 9.08 -5.51 -2.27
CA HIS A 59 10.01 -4.52 -1.71
C HIS A 59 9.91 -3.17 -2.41
N TYR A 60 9.79 -3.15 -3.74
CA TYR A 60 9.60 -1.91 -4.47
C TYR A 60 8.28 -1.23 -4.10
N ALA A 61 7.17 -1.97 -3.97
CA ALA A 61 5.89 -1.40 -3.55
C ALA A 61 5.97 -0.83 -2.12
N LEU A 62 6.61 -1.56 -1.20
CA LEU A 62 6.84 -1.14 0.19
C LEU A 62 7.68 0.14 0.26
N SER A 63 8.73 0.27 -0.56
CA SER A 63 9.58 1.47 -0.59
C SER A 63 8.86 2.74 -1.09
N GLN A 64 7.64 2.61 -1.62
CA GLN A 64 6.80 3.76 -1.96
C GLN A 64 6.00 4.31 -0.77
N THR A 65 6.04 3.65 0.39
CA THR A 65 5.33 4.07 1.62
C THR A 65 5.67 5.53 1.97
N GLY A 66 4.64 6.29 2.38
CA GLY A 66 4.73 7.72 2.67
C GLY A 66 4.45 8.63 1.47
N LYS A 67 4.55 8.14 0.22
CA LYS A 67 4.28 8.98 -0.96
C LYS A 67 2.82 9.43 -1.04
N PRO A 68 2.54 10.67 -1.49
CA PRO A 68 1.18 11.23 -1.47
C PRO A 68 0.23 10.55 -2.47
N TYR A 69 -1.02 10.44 -2.07
CA TYR A 69 -2.10 10.00 -2.95
C TYR A 69 -2.53 11.15 -3.87
N LYS A 70 -2.65 10.88 -5.18
CA LYS A 70 -3.36 11.77 -6.10
C LYS A 70 -4.14 10.95 -7.11
N PHE A 71 -5.39 11.31 -7.35
CA PHE A 71 -6.24 10.59 -8.29
C PHE A 71 -5.63 10.63 -9.70
N ALA A 72 -5.68 9.49 -10.41
CA ALA A 72 -5.19 9.33 -11.78
C ALA A 72 -3.69 9.55 -11.98
N THR A 73 -2.88 9.43 -10.93
CA THR A 73 -1.41 9.43 -11.01
C THR A 73 -0.82 8.05 -10.76
N PHE A 74 0.36 7.79 -11.33
CA PHE A 74 1.04 6.49 -11.27
C PHE A 74 2.55 6.63 -11.11
N GLY A 75 3.01 7.66 -10.41
CA GLY A 75 4.40 7.81 -10.05
C GLY A 75 5.22 8.76 -10.92
N PRO A 76 6.53 8.87 -10.61
CA PRO A 76 7.18 8.21 -9.47
C PRO A 76 6.92 8.90 -8.12
N ASN A 77 6.43 10.14 -8.11
CA ASN A 77 6.33 10.97 -6.90
C ASN A 77 4.96 10.92 -6.21
N THR A 78 3.92 10.46 -6.91
CA THR A 78 2.55 10.41 -6.39
C THR A 78 1.75 9.34 -7.11
N PHE A 79 0.85 8.67 -6.39
CA PHE A 79 0.12 7.50 -6.88
C PHE A 79 -1.36 7.57 -6.52
N ASP A 80 -2.25 7.10 -7.40
CA ASP A 80 -3.52 6.50 -6.96
C ASP A 80 -3.33 5.02 -6.63
N CYS A 81 -4.37 4.34 -6.11
CA CYS A 81 -4.27 2.95 -5.69
C CYS A 81 -3.81 2.02 -6.83
N SER A 82 -4.50 2.05 -7.97
CA SER A 82 -4.12 1.28 -9.16
C SER A 82 -2.82 1.76 -9.81
N GLY A 83 -2.44 3.01 -9.60
CA GLY A 83 -1.26 3.65 -10.17
C GLY A 83 0.00 3.22 -9.46
N LEU A 84 -0.07 2.99 -8.15
CA LEU A 84 0.99 2.34 -7.40
C LEU A 84 1.27 0.94 -7.96
N MET A 85 0.21 0.12 -8.10
CA MET A 85 0.35 -1.23 -8.67
C MET A 85 0.91 -1.16 -10.09
N TYR A 86 0.30 -0.34 -10.95
CA TYR A 86 0.73 -0.15 -12.33
C TYR A 86 2.22 0.18 -12.40
N HIS A 87 2.68 1.17 -11.63
CA HIS A 87 4.07 1.59 -11.63
C HIS A 87 5.00 0.49 -11.12
N THR A 88 4.66 -0.14 -9.99
CA THR A 88 5.43 -1.24 -9.42
C THR A 88 5.64 -2.36 -10.45
N PHE A 89 4.58 -2.91 -11.05
CA PHE A 89 4.74 -4.02 -11.99
C PHE A 89 5.46 -3.59 -13.28
N ASN A 90 5.20 -2.39 -13.80
CA ASN A 90 5.88 -1.89 -15.00
C ASN A 90 7.38 -1.69 -14.79
N THR A 91 7.84 -1.30 -13.60
CA THR A 91 9.27 -1.23 -13.27
C THR A 91 9.98 -2.57 -13.47
N PHE A 92 9.25 -3.69 -13.33
CA PHE A 92 9.75 -5.05 -13.56
C PHE A 92 9.28 -5.65 -14.90
N ASN A 93 8.93 -4.78 -15.86
CA ASN A 93 8.47 -5.13 -17.21
C ASN A 93 7.22 -6.02 -17.24
N ILE A 94 6.35 -5.89 -16.25
CA ILE A 94 5.06 -6.58 -16.19
C ILE A 94 3.96 -5.55 -16.44
N ASN A 95 3.34 -5.66 -17.61
CA ASN A 95 2.27 -4.76 -18.02
C ASN A 95 0.95 -5.21 -17.38
N ILE A 96 0.39 -4.34 -16.54
CA ILE A 96 -0.96 -4.50 -16.00
C ILE A 96 -1.82 -3.30 -16.37
N GLY A 97 -3.13 -3.48 -16.32
CA GLY A 97 -4.11 -2.46 -16.64
C GLY A 97 -3.96 -1.24 -15.74
N ARG A 98 -4.25 -0.04 -16.27
CA ARG A 98 -4.05 1.20 -15.50
C ARG A 98 -5.10 1.39 -14.40
N SER A 99 -6.29 0.82 -14.53
CA SER A 99 -7.35 0.97 -13.52
C SER A 99 -7.53 -0.29 -12.68
N SER A 100 -7.99 -0.13 -11.43
CA SER A 100 -8.27 -1.27 -10.54
C SER A 100 -9.33 -2.23 -11.11
N ARG A 101 -10.24 -1.73 -11.96
CA ARG A 101 -11.23 -2.56 -12.67
C ARG A 101 -10.60 -3.43 -13.75
N ASP A 102 -9.55 -2.94 -14.41
CA ASP A 102 -8.83 -3.68 -15.43
C ASP A 102 -7.92 -4.71 -14.76
N GLN A 103 -7.17 -4.28 -13.74
CA GLN A 103 -6.32 -5.16 -12.91
C GLN A 103 -7.12 -6.31 -12.28
N PHE A 104 -8.38 -6.08 -11.90
CA PHE A 104 -9.24 -7.14 -11.36
C PHE A 104 -9.63 -8.22 -12.39
N LYS A 105 -9.36 -8.04 -13.68
CA LYS A 105 -9.58 -9.04 -14.74
C LYS A 105 -8.31 -9.78 -15.13
N GLU A 106 -7.17 -9.39 -14.58
CA GLU A 106 -5.86 -9.90 -14.94
C GLU A 106 -5.40 -10.99 -13.99
N GLY A 107 -4.46 -11.82 -14.46
CA GLY A 107 -3.92 -12.93 -13.70
C GLY A 107 -4.95 -14.00 -13.32
N VAL A 108 -4.56 -14.86 -12.40
CA VAL A 108 -5.42 -15.95 -11.90
C VAL A 108 -6.26 -15.46 -10.73
N LYS A 109 -7.53 -15.88 -10.67
CA LYS A 109 -8.40 -15.63 -9.49
C LYS A 109 -7.87 -16.42 -8.30
N VAL A 110 -7.69 -15.76 -7.15
CA VAL A 110 -7.18 -16.42 -5.94
C VAL A 110 -8.30 -16.62 -4.93
N PRO A 111 -8.55 -17.86 -4.47
CA PRO A 111 -9.40 -18.14 -3.31
C PRO A 111 -8.89 -17.44 -2.04
N ILE A 112 -9.79 -17.00 -1.16
CA ILE A 112 -9.41 -16.19 0.02
C ILE A 112 -8.41 -16.90 0.95
N ASN A 113 -8.52 -18.21 1.07
CA ASN A 113 -7.65 -19.07 1.89
C ASN A 113 -6.28 -19.35 1.24
N GLU A 114 -6.10 -19.00 -0.03
CA GLU A 114 -4.88 -19.18 -0.82
C GLU A 114 -4.16 -17.85 -1.12
N ILE A 115 -4.68 -16.74 -0.58
CA ILE A 115 -4.02 -15.43 -0.67
C ILE A 115 -2.62 -15.55 -0.07
N ARG A 116 -1.63 -15.06 -0.82
CA ARG A 116 -0.22 -15.01 -0.41
C ARG A 116 0.39 -13.64 -0.73
N PRO A 117 1.56 -13.31 -0.15
CA PRO A 117 2.29 -12.10 -0.52
C PRO A 117 2.47 -11.97 -2.04
N GLY A 118 2.30 -10.75 -2.54
CA GLY A 118 2.33 -10.43 -3.97
C GLY A 118 0.99 -10.49 -4.68
N ASP A 119 -0.03 -11.16 -4.12
CA ASP A 119 -1.38 -11.13 -4.68
C ASP A 119 -1.98 -9.72 -4.58
N LEU A 120 -2.73 -9.32 -5.61
CA LEU A 120 -3.50 -8.07 -5.60
C LEU A 120 -4.87 -8.29 -4.99
N VAL A 121 -5.23 -7.50 -4.00
CA VAL A 121 -6.52 -7.55 -3.30
C VAL A 121 -7.37 -6.34 -3.67
N PHE A 122 -8.67 -6.57 -3.89
CA PHE A 122 -9.58 -5.58 -4.47
C PHE A 122 -10.77 -5.31 -3.56
N PHE A 123 -11.19 -4.05 -3.53
CA PHE A 123 -12.27 -3.58 -2.66
C PHE A 123 -13.26 -2.66 -3.36
N TYR A 124 -14.51 -2.66 -2.89
CA TYR A 124 -15.48 -1.61 -3.22
C TYR A 124 -15.11 -0.28 -2.55
N ARG A 125 -15.54 0.86 -3.11
CA ARG A 125 -15.45 2.19 -2.45
C ARG A 125 -16.81 2.87 -2.36
N GLY A 126 -17.07 3.51 -1.22
CA GLY A 126 -18.23 4.38 -0.97
C GLY A 126 -19.50 3.63 -0.53
N LYS A 127 -20.26 4.24 0.40
CA LYS A 127 -21.47 3.67 1.02
C LYS A 127 -22.57 3.26 0.01
N LYS A 128 -22.58 3.83 -1.20
CA LYS A 128 -23.58 3.59 -2.25
C LYS A 128 -23.08 2.75 -3.44
N SER A 129 -21.81 2.32 -3.46
CA SER A 129 -21.18 1.79 -4.69
C SER A 129 -20.51 0.42 -4.50
N ARG A 130 -21.28 -0.57 -4.02
CA ARG A 130 -20.93 -2.00 -4.20
C ARG A 130 -21.07 -2.49 -5.66
N LYS A 131 -21.15 -1.56 -6.61
CA LYS A 131 -21.39 -1.84 -8.03
C LYS A 131 -20.10 -2.04 -8.82
N TYR A 132 -18.97 -1.49 -8.36
CA TYR A 132 -17.71 -1.53 -9.11
C TYR A 132 -16.48 -1.59 -8.20
N ILE A 133 -15.43 -2.26 -8.68
CA ILE A 133 -14.11 -2.23 -8.04
C ILE A 133 -13.64 -0.78 -7.93
N GLY A 134 -13.38 -0.36 -6.69
CA GLY A 134 -13.02 1.01 -6.34
C GLY A 134 -11.59 1.15 -5.85
N HIS A 135 -10.99 0.06 -5.37
CA HIS A 135 -9.69 0.11 -4.69
C HIS A 135 -8.90 -1.17 -4.90
N VAL A 136 -7.58 -1.07 -4.81
CA VAL A 136 -6.63 -2.18 -4.95
C VAL A 136 -5.43 -1.97 -4.02
N GLY A 137 -4.84 -3.07 -3.55
CA GLY A 137 -3.55 -3.09 -2.86
C GLY A 137 -2.81 -4.40 -3.12
N MET A 138 -1.54 -4.46 -2.73
CA MET A 138 -0.70 -5.65 -2.86
C MET A 138 -0.47 -6.26 -1.49
N VAL A 139 -0.75 -7.56 -1.33
CA VAL A 139 -0.50 -8.29 -0.09
C VAL A 139 1.00 -8.38 0.16
N VAL A 140 1.40 -8.14 1.41
CA VAL A 140 2.81 -8.17 1.84
C VAL A 140 3.06 -9.19 2.95
N SER A 141 2.02 -9.57 3.70
CA SER A 141 2.08 -10.69 4.66
C SER A 141 0.68 -11.28 4.88
N VAL A 142 0.65 -12.54 5.33
CA VAL A 142 -0.56 -13.26 5.73
C VAL A 142 -0.29 -13.95 7.05
N ASP A 143 -1.19 -13.79 8.02
CA ASP A 143 -1.07 -14.40 9.35
C ASP A 143 -1.63 -15.84 9.38
N SER A 144 -1.48 -16.51 10.53
CA SER A 144 -2.01 -17.87 10.76
C SER A 144 -3.54 -17.96 10.62
N ASN A 145 -4.24 -16.86 10.90
CA ASN A 145 -5.70 -16.74 10.78
C ASN A 145 -6.16 -16.34 9.37
N LYS A 146 -5.25 -16.31 8.39
CA LYS A 146 -5.50 -15.90 7.00
C LYS A 146 -5.93 -14.44 6.86
N ASN A 147 -5.69 -13.59 7.85
CA ASN A 147 -5.73 -12.14 7.63
C ASN A 147 -4.48 -11.71 6.89
N PHE A 148 -4.61 -10.67 6.08
CA PHE A 148 -3.50 -10.18 5.27
C PHE A 148 -3.20 -8.71 5.57
N THR A 149 -1.92 -8.37 5.53
CA THR A 149 -1.42 -6.99 5.49
C THR A 149 -1.14 -6.64 4.03
N PHE A 150 -1.46 -5.42 3.62
CA PHE A 150 -1.27 -5.00 2.24
C PHE A 150 -0.78 -3.55 2.14
N VAL A 151 0.07 -3.29 1.15
CA VAL A 151 0.53 -1.95 0.79
C VAL A 151 -0.38 -1.37 -0.29
N HIS A 152 -0.76 -0.11 -0.14
CA HIS A 152 -1.61 0.58 -1.11
C HIS A 152 -1.52 2.10 -0.99
N SER A 153 -1.85 2.83 -2.07
CA SER A 153 -2.13 4.27 -2.00
C SER A 153 -3.56 4.49 -1.52
N SER A 154 -3.74 4.88 -0.27
CA SER A 154 -5.02 4.85 0.47
C SER A 154 -5.99 5.97 0.10
N SER A 155 -5.60 7.19 0.40
CA SER A 155 -6.44 8.37 0.25
C SER A 155 -5.58 9.64 0.30
N PRO A 156 -6.12 10.81 -0.11
CA PRO A 156 -5.40 12.08 -0.02
C PRO A 156 -4.80 12.39 1.35
N LYS A 157 -5.45 11.93 2.44
CA LYS A 157 -4.98 12.15 3.81
C LYS A 157 -3.76 11.30 4.18
N TYR A 158 -3.67 10.08 3.64
CA TYR A 158 -2.72 9.09 4.16
C TYR A 158 -1.66 8.63 3.17
N GLY A 159 -1.83 8.88 1.86
CA GLY A 159 -0.87 8.44 0.85
C GLY A 159 -0.68 6.92 0.77
N VAL A 160 0.52 6.49 0.37
CA VAL A 160 0.93 5.09 0.34
C VAL A 160 1.24 4.61 1.76
N ARG A 161 0.61 3.51 2.17
CA ARG A 161 0.75 2.96 3.52
C ARG A 161 0.42 1.47 3.55
N LEU A 162 0.67 0.89 4.71
CA LEU A 162 0.17 -0.42 5.12
C LEU A 162 -1.19 -0.28 5.81
N ASP A 163 -2.04 -1.27 5.57
CA ASP A 163 -3.29 -1.51 6.29
C ASP A 163 -3.58 -3.02 6.34
N TYR A 164 -4.54 -3.42 7.18
CA TYR A 164 -4.87 -4.82 7.47
C TYR A 164 -6.27 -5.18 6.97
N SER A 165 -6.44 -6.42 6.51
CA SER A 165 -7.74 -6.94 6.02
C SER A 165 -8.84 -6.87 7.08
N SER A 166 -8.48 -7.04 8.34
CA SER A 166 -9.41 -7.04 9.49
C SER A 166 -9.95 -5.65 9.86
N LYS A 167 -9.31 -4.57 9.38
CA LYS A 167 -9.81 -3.21 9.64
C LYS A 167 -11.18 -3.05 8.99
N HIS A 168 -12.16 -2.55 9.76
CA HIS A 168 -13.57 -2.49 9.38
C HIS A 168 -13.85 -2.00 7.96
N ALA A 169 -13.12 -0.96 7.50
CA ALA A 169 -13.28 -0.42 6.15
C ALA A 169 -12.98 -1.45 5.04
N TYR A 170 -12.00 -2.32 5.23
CA TYR A 170 -11.55 -3.32 4.25
C TYR A 170 -12.30 -4.64 4.40
N ALA A 171 -12.53 -5.09 5.65
CA ALA A 171 -13.31 -6.29 5.93
C ALA A 171 -14.70 -6.25 5.25
N ASN A 172 -15.38 -5.10 5.29
CA ASN A 172 -16.72 -4.93 4.73
C ASN A 172 -16.77 -4.61 3.23
N SER A 173 -15.61 -4.46 2.59
CA SER A 173 -15.53 -4.04 1.20
C SER A 173 -14.70 -4.98 0.32
N PHE A 174 -14.12 -6.04 0.88
CA PHE A 174 -13.33 -7.02 0.12
C PHE A 174 -14.17 -7.67 -0.97
N VAL A 175 -13.60 -7.78 -2.17
CA VAL A 175 -14.26 -8.35 -3.35
C VAL A 175 -13.56 -9.63 -3.81
N GLY A 176 -12.23 -9.65 -3.78
CA GLY A 176 -11.46 -10.81 -4.21
C GLY A 176 -9.99 -10.46 -4.45
N ALA A 177 -9.23 -11.47 -4.87
CA ALA A 177 -7.80 -11.37 -5.11
C ALA A 177 -7.39 -11.90 -6.50
N ARG A 178 -6.29 -11.36 -7.04
CA ARG A 178 -5.66 -11.76 -8.31
C ARG A 178 -4.17 -12.01 -8.14
N ARG A 179 -3.70 -13.12 -8.72
CA ARG A 179 -2.28 -13.48 -8.78
C ARG A 179 -1.74 -13.13 -10.16
N ILE A 180 -0.87 -12.12 -10.20
CA ILE A 180 -0.25 -11.64 -11.44
C ILE A 180 1.00 -12.44 -11.78
N ILE A 181 1.77 -12.83 -10.77
CA ILE A 181 3.02 -13.57 -10.92
C ILE A 181 2.88 -14.91 -10.21
N ASP A 182 3.22 -15.96 -10.94
CA ASP A 182 3.30 -17.29 -10.38
C ASP A 182 4.73 -17.81 -10.46
N CYS A 183 5.29 -18.11 -9.29
CA CYS A 183 6.70 -18.44 -9.12
C CYS A 183 7.03 -19.84 -9.65
N GLU A 184 6.04 -20.74 -9.71
CA GLU A 184 6.20 -22.10 -10.22
C GLU A 184 6.33 -22.16 -11.75
N ASN A 185 5.78 -21.18 -12.47
CA ASN A 185 5.83 -21.09 -13.94
C ASN A 185 6.94 -20.16 -14.46
N SER A 186 7.85 -19.73 -13.57
CA SER A 186 8.91 -18.75 -13.89
C SER A 186 10.22 -19.39 -14.41
N THR A 187 10.19 -20.65 -14.85
CA THR A 187 11.37 -21.45 -15.27
C THR A 187 12.21 -20.86 -16.42
N ASN A 188 11.78 -19.76 -17.06
CA ASN A 188 12.57 -19.04 -18.08
C ASN A 188 13.09 -17.66 -17.63
N TYR A 189 12.91 -17.27 -16.37
CA TYR A 189 13.36 -15.97 -15.85
C TYR A 189 14.73 -16.01 -15.15
N SER A 190 15.39 -17.18 -15.14
CA SER A 190 16.71 -17.42 -14.54
C SER A 190 17.90 -16.75 -15.26
N GLN A 191 17.67 -15.96 -16.32
CA GLN A 191 18.73 -15.28 -17.07
C GLN A 191 18.69 -13.75 -17.07
N ILE A 192 17.77 -13.12 -16.32
CA ILE A 192 17.97 -11.69 -16.03
C ILE A 192 18.96 -11.56 -14.87
N ASN A 193 20.14 -11.04 -15.20
CA ASN A 193 21.18 -10.58 -14.29
C ASN A 193 20.59 -10.16 -12.95
N THR A 194 21.08 -10.81 -11.88
CA THR A 194 20.98 -10.34 -10.51
C THR A 194 21.33 -8.85 -10.49
N PHE A 195 20.30 -8.00 -10.41
CA PHE A 195 20.49 -6.59 -10.13
C PHE A 195 20.99 -6.54 -8.69
N GLU A 196 22.30 -6.34 -8.51
CA GLU A 196 22.87 -6.10 -7.19
C GLU A 196 22.15 -4.91 -6.57
N PHE A 197 21.30 -5.18 -5.58
CA PHE A 197 20.80 -4.16 -4.67
C PHE A 197 22.00 -3.68 -3.84
N ARG A 198 22.69 -2.64 -4.32
CA ARG A 198 23.60 -1.89 -3.47
C ARG A 198 22.77 -1.06 -2.50
N ASN A 199 23.02 -1.27 -1.21
CA ASN A 199 22.56 -0.40 -0.15
C ASN A 199 23.19 0.98 -0.36
N THR A 200 22.50 1.84 -1.09
CA THR A 200 22.78 3.28 -1.12
C THR A 200 21.49 4.00 -0.79
N GLU A 201 21.50 4.69 0.34
CA GLU A 201 20.53 5.72 0.71
C GLU A 201 20.57 6.84 -0.34
N SER A 202 19.81 6.64 -1.41
CA SER A 202 19.29 7.66 -2.31
C SER A 202 18.53 6.92 -3.40
N ALA A 203 17.24 7.20 -3.51
CA ALA A 203 16.40 6.66 -4.58
C ALA A 203 17.11 6.88 -5.94
N PRO A 204 17.32 5.84 -6.76
CA PRO A 204 17.93 6.01 -8.06
C PRO A 204 17.03 6.91 -8.91
N GLN A 205 17.52 8.11 -9.24
CA GLN A 205 17.01 8.87 -10.38
C GLN A 205 17.46 8.15 -11.65
N THR A 206 16.78 7.06 -11.99
CA THR A 206 16.92 6.46 -13.32
C THR A 206 16.11 7.29 -14.29
N THR A 207 16.84 8.19 -14.98
CA THR A 207 16.49 8.57 -16.34
C THR A 207 16.41 7.30 -17.19
N PRO A 208 15.39 7.14 -18.06
CA PRO A 208 15.24 5.92 -18.84
C PRO A 208 16.38 5.81 -19.87
N GLN A 209 17.31 4.87 -19.67
CA GLN A 209 18.23 4.44 -20.70
C GLN A 209 17.68 3.22 -21.44
N ASN A 210 17.24 3.52 -22.67
CA ASN A 210 17.31 2.72 -23.89
C ASN A 210 16.69 1.30 -23.89
N SER A 211 15.37 1.22 -23.68
CA SER A 211 14.56 0.37 -24.55
C SER A 211 14.26 1.17 -25.81
N LYS A 212 14.30 0.52 -27.00
CA LYS A 212 13.82 1.12 -28.25
C LYS A 212 12.33 1.44 -28.13
N ILE A 213 12.02 2.59 -27.54
CA ILE A 213 10.72 3.23 -27.69
C ILE A 213 10.72 3.72 -29.12
N VAL A 214 9.98 3.03 -29.98
CA VAL A 214 9.44 3.66 -31.18
C VAL A 214 8.64 4.85 -30.68
N LYS A 215 9.26 6.03 -30.63
CA LYS A 215 8.55 7.29 -30.47
C LYS A 215 7.71 7.43 -31.74
N ASP A 216 6.47 7.01 -31.63
CA ASP A 216 5.43 7.45 -32.54
C ASP A 216 5.28 8.97 -32.34
N ASN A 217 6.13 9.73 -33.05
CA ASN A 217 6.11 11.20 -33.15
C ASN A 217 4.89 11.70 -33.96
N SER A 218 3.85 10.88 -34.11
CA SER A 218 2.59 11.36 -34.63
C SER A 218 1.86 12.09 -33.51
N ASN A 219 1.56 13.37 -33.74
CA ASN A 219 0.68 14.14 -32.86
C ASN A 219 -0.69 13.45 -32.82
N LYS A 220 -0.95 12.66 -31.78
CA LYS A 220 -2.23 12.00 -31.59
C LYS A 220 -3.12 12.92 -30.77
N TYR A 221 -4.34 13.12 -31.29
CA TYR A 221 -5.36 13.92 -30.63
C TYR A 221 -6.53 13.03 -30.20
N TYR A 222 -7.15 13.41 -29.08
CA TYR A 222 -8.41 12.87 -28.62
C TYR A 222 -9.48 13.95 -28.62
N LYS A 223 -10.64 13.68 -29.24
CA LYS A 223 -11.81 14.56 -29.14
C LYS A 223 -12.65 14.12 -27.94
N VAL A 224 -12.74 14.99 -26.94
CA VAL A 224 -13.51 14.76 -25.71
C VAL A 224 -14.97 14.51 -26.05
N LYS A 225 -15.54 13.44 -25.49
CA LYS A 225 -16.94 13.05 -25.66
C LYS A 225 -17.74 13.43 -24.41
N ARG A 226 -19.07 13.51 -24.56
CA ARG A 226 -19.97 13.71 -23.42
C ARG A 226 -19.69 12.70 -22.30
N GLY A 227 -19.46 13.19 -21.09
CA GLY A 227 -19.19 12.37 -19.90
C GLY A 227 -17.73 11.95 -19.72
N ASP A 228 -16.83 12.33 -20.64
CA ASP A 228 -15.40 12.11 -20.43
C ASP A 228 -14.86 12.93 -19.26
N THR A 229 -13.87 12.35 -18.60
CA THR A 229 -13.04 13.04 -17.61
C THR A 229 -11.59 12.94 -18.03
N LEU A 230 -10.77 13.92 -17.67
CA LEU A 230 -9.34 13.91 -17.98
C LEU A 230 -8.67 12.65 -17.41
N SER A 231 -9.14 12.20 -16.25
CA SER A 231 -8.73 10.97 -15.59
C SER A 231 -9.11 9.70 -16.39
N ALA A 232 -10.30 9.65 -17.00
CA ALA A 232 -10.69 8.52 -17.85
C ALA A 232 -9.84 8.44 -19.12
N ILE A 233 -9.54 9.59 -19.72
CA ILE A 233 -8.66 9.70 -20.90
C ILE A 233 -7.23 9.31 -20.54
N SER A 234 -6.72 9.80 -19.41
CA SER A 234 -5.42 9.41 -18.85
C SER A 234 -5.28 7.90 -18.70
N ARG A 235 -6.29 7.25 -18.12
CA ARG A 235 -6.31 5.77 -18.00
C ARG A 235 -6.38 5.09 -19.36
N LYS A 236 -7.21 5.58 -20.28
CA LYS A 236 -7.40 5.00 -21.61
C LYS A 236 -6.13 5.01 -22.45
N TYR A 237 -5.37 6.08 -22.39
CA TYR A 237 -4.16 6.25 -23.18
C TYR A 237 -2.87 5.97 -22.40
N ASN A 238 -2.99 5.58 -21.13
CA ASN A 238 -1.86 5.30 -20.25
C ASN A 238 -0.86 6.47 -20.13
N ILE A 239 -1.40 7.69 -20.02
CA ILE A 239 -0.62 8.94 -19.92
C ILE A 239 -0.99 9.61 -18.60
N PRO A 240 -0.03 10.10 -17.78
CA PRO A 240 -0.38 10.80 -16.54
C PRO A 240 -1.26 12.01 -16.83
N VAL A 241 -2.27 12.26 -15.99
CA VAL A 241 -3.10 13.48 -16.09
C VAL A 241 -2.23 14.73 -16.19
N SER A 242 -1.17 14.81 -15.38
CA SER A 242 -0.21 15.93 -15.39
C SER A 242 0.48 16.11 -16.75
N LYS A 243 0.78 15.02 -17.47
CA LYS A 243 1.36 15.09 -18.82
C LYS A 243 0.33 15.57 -19.83
N ILE A 244 -0.92 15.08 -19.77
CA ILE A 244 -2.00 15.60 -20.64
C ILE A 244 -2.23 17.08 -20.37
N GLN A 245 -2.24 17.52 -19.11
CA GLN A 245 -2.37 18.93 -18.75
C GLN A 245 -1.26 19.79 -19.34
N LYS A 246 0.00 19.37 -19.18
CA LYS A 246 1.17 20.05 -19.74
C LYS A 246 1.10 20.14 -21.27
N LEU A 247 0.76 19.04 -21.95
CA LEU A 247 0.63 19.02 -23.42
C LEU A 247 -0.45 19.96 -23.96
N ASN A 248 -1.45 20.29 -23.14
CA ASN A 248 -2.64 21.05 -23.52
C ASN A 248 -2.80 22.38 -22.77
N ASN A 249 -1.78 22.82 -22.02
CA ASN A 249 -1.81 24.03 -21.20
C ASN A 249 -3.03 24.13 -20.26
N LEU A 250 -3.49 22.99 -19.73
CA LEU A 250 -4.64 22.95 -18.82
C LEU A 250 -4.20 23.29 -17.40
N LYS A 251 -4.90 24.24 -16.77
CA LYS A 251 -4.67 24.63 -15.35
C LYS A 251 -5.43 23.75 -14.35
N SER A 252 -6.36 22.93 -14.82
CA SER A 252 -7.19 22.04 -13.99
C SER A 252 -7.58 20.78 -14.76
N ASP A 253 -8.32 19.87 -14.11
CA ASP A 253 -8.84 18.64 -14.75
C ASP A 253 -10.11 18.90 -15.57
N LYS A 254 -10.57 20.16 -15.64
CA LYS A 254 -11.77 20.55 -16.37
C LYS A 254 -11.53 20.47 -17.88
N ILE A 255 -12.37 19.69 -18.54
CA ILE A 255 -12.39 19.52 -20.00
C ILE A 255 -13.83 19.65 -20.50
N TYR A 256 -13.99 20.02 -21.76
CA TYR A 256 -15.31 20.24 -22.37
C TYR A 256 -15.55 19.28 -23.53
N GLU A 257 -16.79 18.86 -23.71
CA GLU A 257 -17.19 18.06 -24.87
C GLU A 257 -16.76 18.75 -26.17
N GLY A 258 -16.22 17.98 -27.12
CA GLY A 258 -15.69 18.47 -28.38
C GLY A 258 -14.26 19.02 -28.32
N GLN A 259 -13.70 19.28 -27.13
CA GLN A 259 -12.32 19.74 -26.97
C GLN A 259 -11.33 18.73 -27.56
N LYS A 260 -10.35 19.21 -28.33
CA LYS A 260 -9.25 18.37 -28.83
C LYS A 260 -8.09 18.41 -27.83
N LEU A 261 -7.69 17.24 -27.33
CA LEU A 261 -6.56 17.08 -26.42
C LEU A 261 -5.41 16.36 -27.13
N LYS A 262 -4.21 16.96 -27.11
CA LYS A 262 -2.95 16.30 -27.44
C LYS A 262 -2.67 15.20 -26.42
N ILE A 263 -2.49 13.97 -26.91
CA ILE A 263 -2.19 12.79 -26.10
C ILE A 263 -0.83 12.16 -26.46
N SER A 264 -0.18 12.60 -27.53
CA SER A 264 1.25 12.33 -27.79
C SER A 264 1.90 13.56 -28.44
N GLN A 265 3.23 13.58 -28.45
CA GLN A 265 4.06 14.48 -29.26
C GLN A 265 4.71 13.66 -30.36
#